data_AF-A0A6A4ICV7-F1
#
_entry.id   AF-A0A6A4ICV7-F1
#
_cell.length_a   1.000
_cell.length_b   1.000
_cell.length_c   1.000
_cell.angle_alpha   90.00
_cell.angle_beta   90.00
_cell.angle_gamma   90.00
#
_symmetry.space_group_name_H-M   'P 1'
#
loop_
_entity.id
_entity.type
_entity.pdbx_description
1 polymer ?
#
loop_
_entity_poly.entity_id
_entity_poly.type
_entity_poly.pdbx_seq_one_letter_code
_entity_poly.pdbx_strand_id
1 'polypeptide(L)'
;MAIEGITTSWPYMSLIRSPPDGANFVNTLSPEIIELHCNWIVPFCKNLALHPEKVLDPNTPQIELNLDGQPFIDKTIIPALRTLAPELPNLNLMISAMFHGAAQGWKIFTSEYADDPLNPACIASLLPEQLALLGRICMTNDSNEGGLGSISTRKLDASGEAKRFQEEYLRLQKEWAELARKKVEDTARKKADELQWLSTIGIVVDQASIQKMTVAQLKDQFKQHKGIYKIMIKRAPQVHPWDLSKIYKKYVEILARLVNTVHH
;
A
#
# COMPACT_ATOMS: atom_id res chain seq x y z
N MET A 1 -4.38 4.83 2.78
CA MET A 1 -5.57 4.82 1.92
C MET A 1 -6.62 5.76 2.49
N ALA A 2 -7.28 5.44 3.62
CA ALA A 2 -8.35 6.31 4.16
C ALA A 2 -7.88 7.72 4.58
N ILE A 3 -6.75 7.82 5.29
CA ILE A 3 -6.17 9.11 5.71
C ILE A 3 -5.83 9.98 4.49
N GLU A 4 -5.03 9.46 3.55
CA GLU A 4 -4.70 10.20 2.32
C GLU A 4 -5.95 10.56 1.51
N GLY A 5 -6.96 9.68 1.49
CA GLY A 5 -8.25 9.93 0.88
C GLY A 5 -8.92 11.19 1.44
N ILE A 6 -9.05 11.28 2.77
CA ILE A 6 -9.78 12.37 3.43
C ILE A 6 -9.00 13.69 3.46
N THR A 7 -7.67 13.65 3.40
CA THR A 7 -6.81 14.84 3.46
C THR A 7 -6.44 15.39 2.08
N THR A 8 -6.40 14.54 1.06
CA THR A 8 -5.80 14.87 -0.24
C THR A 8 -6.72 14.49 -1.40
N SER A 9 -6.98 13.20 -1.61
CA SER A 9 -7.63 12.74 -2.84
C SER A 9 -9.11 13.17 -2.96
N TRP A 10 -9.92 13.08 -1.91
CA TRP A 10 -11.32 13.52 -1.97
C TRP A 10 -11.47 15.05 -2.08
N PRO A 11 -10.72 15.85 -1.30
CA PRO A 11 -10.67 17.31 -1.50
C PRO A 11 -10.21 17.69 -2.91
N TYR A 12 -9.19 17.01 -3.45
CA TYR A 12 -8.75 17.20 -4.83
C TYR A 12 -9.90 16.97 -5.81
N MET A 13 -10.62 15.84 -5.69
CA MET A 13 -11.77 15.55 -6.53
C MET A 13 -12.86 16.61 -6.41
N SER A 14 -13.06 17.19 -5.23
CA SER A 14 -13.97 18.31 -5.02
C SER A 14 -13.51 19.55 -5.79
N LEU A 15 -12.23 19.92 -5.68
CA LEU A 15 -11.64 21.10 -6.34
C LEU A 15 -11.73 21.00 -7.87
N ILE A 16 -11.45 19.84 -8.45
CA ILE A 16 -11.45 19.68 -9.91
C ILE A 16 -12.84 19.47 -10.52
N ARG A 17 -13.86 19.21 -9.69
CA ARG A 17 -15.26 19.02 -10.11
C ARG A 17 -16.19 20.16 -9.74
N SER A 18 -15.74 21.09 -8.90
CA SER A 18 -16.56 22.23 -8.46
C SER A 18 -16.18 23.47 -9.26
N PRO A 19 -16.93 23.79 -10.35
CA PRO A 19 -16.65 24.99 -11.13
C PRO A 19 -16.80 26.25 -10.27
N PRO A 20 -15.99 27.29 -10.52
CA PRO A 20 -16.18 28.59 -9.88
C PRO A 20 -17.55 29.20 -10.24
N ASP A 21 -18.02 30.12 -9.42
CA ASP A 21 -19.35 30.75 -9.59
C ASP A 21 -19.52 31.31 -11.00
N GLY A 22 -20.59 30.87 -11.68
CA GLY A 22 -20.91 31.28 -13.05
C GLY A 22 -20.20 30.49 -14.16
N ALA A 23 -19.33 29.53 -13.82
CA ALA A 23 -18.74 28.61 -14.78
C ALA A 23 -19.49 27.27 -14.82
N ASN A 24 -19.47 26.62 -16.00
CA ASN A 24 -20.09 25.29 -16.18
C ASN A 24 -19.12 24.14 -15.89
N PHE A 25 -17.81 24.42 -15.86
CA PHE A 25 -16.76 23.42 -15.65
C PHE A 25 -15.50 24.07 -15.08
N VAL A 26 -14.61 23.26 -14.52
CA VAL A 26 -13.28 23.67 -14.08
C VAL A 26 -12.33 23.58 -15.28
N ASN A 27 -11.75 24.70 -15.69
CA ASN A 27 -10.83 24.76 -16.83
C ASN A 27 -9.47 24.16 -16.45
N THR A 28 -8.99 23.18 -17.23
CA THR A 28 -7.73 22.50 -16.96
C THR A 28 -6.49 23.37 -17.06
N LEU A 29 -6.59 24.47 -17.79
CA LEU A 29 -5.50 25.44 -17.97
C LEU A 29 -5.73 26.72 -17.17
N SER A 30 -6.66 26.71 -16.21
CA SER A 30 -6.86 27.88 -15.35
C SER A 30 -5.63 28.10 -14.46
N PRO A 31 -5.27 29.35 -14.13
CA PRO A 31 -4.16 29.63 -13.24
C PRO A 31 -4.25 28.89 -11.90
N GLU A 32 -5.45 28.77 -11.34
CA GLU A 32 -5.72 28.12 -10.06
C GLU A 32 -5.46 26.61 -10.13
N ILE A 33 -5.83 25.97 -11.23
CA ILE A 33 -5.58 24.54 -11.45
C ILE A 33 -4.11 24.27 -11.69
N ILE A 34 -3.45 25.11 -12.48
CA ILE A 34 -2.00 25.02 -12.69
C ILE A 34 -1.30 25.14 -11.33
N GLU A 35 -1.65 26.15 -10.53
CA GLU A 35 -1.08 26.36 -9.20
C GLU A 35 -1.32 25.15 -8.27
N LEU A 36 -2.54 24.60 -8.26
CA LEU A 36 -2.88 23.40 -7.48
C LEU A 36 -1.95 22.22 -7.81
N HIS A 37 -1.73 21.94 -9.10
CA HIS A 37 -0.96 20.78 -9.56
C HIS A 37 0.55 21.00 -9.47
N CYS A 38 1.05 22.21 -9.74
CA CYS A 38 2.48 22.54 -9.65
C CYS A 38 2.96 22.69 -8.21
N ASN A 39 2.22 23.47 -7.44
CA ASN A 39 2.78 24.14 -6.25
C ASN A 39 2.12 23.68 -4.95
N TRP A 40 0.95 23.03 -5.01
CA TRP A 40 0.19 22.75 -3.80
C TRP A 40 0.17 21.28 -3.39
N ILE A 41 -0.29 20.37 -4.27
CA ILE A 41 -0.56 18.97 -3.90
C ILE A 41 0.69 18.23 -3.45
N VAL A 42 1.79 18.34 -4.22
CA VAL A 42 3.02 17.61 -3.93
C VAL A 42 3.68 18.15 -2.65
N PRO A 43 3.85 19.48 -2.46
CA PRO A 43 4.33 20.02 -1.18
C PRO A 43 3.45 19.68 0.01
N PHE A 44 2.12 19.70 -0.15
CA PHE A 44 1.18 19.29 0.90
C PHE A 44 1.42 17.85 1.35
N CYS A 45 1.50 16.89 0.41
CA CYS A 45 1.82 15.51 0.72
C CYS A 45 3.19 15.37 1.39
N LYS A 46 4.22 16.08 0.91
CA LYS A 46 5.56 16.07 1.53
C LYS A 46 5.54 16.58 2.96
N ASN A 47 4.77 17.63 3.23
CA ASN A 47 4.64 18.19 4.58
C ASN A 47 4.04 17.17 5.56
N LEU A 48 2.95 16.48 5.18
CA LEU A 48 2.36 15.43 6.00
C LEU A 48 3.26 14.18 6.11
N ALA A 49 4.13 13.95 5.11
CA ALA A 49 5.14 12.90 5.18
C ALA A 49 6.25 13.21 6.20
N LEU A 50 6.66 14.48 6.30
CA LEU A 50 7.69 14.96 7.24
C LEU A 50 7.14 15.14 8.67
N HIS A 51 5.86 15.50 8.79
CA HIS A 51 5.19 15.80 10.05
C HIS A 51 3.95 14.92 10.25
N PRO A 52 4.09 13.58 10.26
CA PRO A 52 2.96 12.65 10.38
C PRO A 52 2.18 12.81 11.69
N GLU A 53 2.81 13.32 12.75
CA GLU A 53 2.18 13.60 14.04
C GLU A 53 1.03 14.61 13.95
N LYS A 54 1.11 15.55 13.01
CA LYS A 54 0.09 16.58 12.81
C LYS A 54 -1.28 16.00 12.49
N VAL A 55 -1.32 14.92 11.71
CA VAL A 55 -2.57 14.27 11.25
C VAL A 55 -3.49 13.89 12.41
N LEU A 56 -2.90 13.47 13.54
CA LEU A 56 -3.66 13.01 14.70
C LEU A 56 -3.59 13.98 15.88
N ASP A 57 -2.86 15.09 15.79
CA ASP A 57 -2.81 16.10 16.85
C ASP A 57 -4.12 16.92 16.88
N PRO A 58 -4.87 16.95 17.99
CA PRO A 58 -6.09 17.76 18.12
C PRO A 58 -5.86 19.26 17.98
N ASN A 59 -4.63 19.75 18.15
CA ASN A 59 -4.30 21.16 18.06
C ASN A 59 -3.85 21.60 16.66
N THR A 60 -3.65 20.66 15.73
CA THR A 60 -3.26 21.05 14.37
C THR A 60 -4.46 21.72 13.68
N PRO A 61 -4.28 22.92 13.10
CA PRO A 61 -5.33 23.62 12.36
C PRO A 61 -5.85 22.79 11.19
N GLN A 62 -7.15 22.82 10.94
CA GLN A 62 -7.79 22.08 9.83
C GLN A 62 -7.18 22.45 8.47
N ILE A 63 -6.79 23.71 8.29
CA ILE A 63 -6.16 24.22 7.05
C ILE A 63 -4.81 23.55 6.73
N GLU A 64 -4.13 22.99 7.73
CA GLU A 64 -2.88 22.25 7.53
C GLU A 64 -3.11 20.76 7.27
N LEU A 65 -4.33 20.26 7.51
CA LEU A 65 -4.65 18.84 7.45
C LEU A 65 -5.49 18.45 6.24
N ASN A 66 -6.11 19.42 5.58
CA ASN A 66 -6.93 19.18 4.41
C ASN A 66 -6.43 20.04 3.23
N LEU A 67 -6.32 19.45 2.04
CA LEU A 67 -5.73 20.09 0.86
C LEU A 67 -6.45 21.39 0.47
N ASP A 68 -7.77 21.43 0.58
CA ASP A 68 -8.62 22.60 0.31
C ASP A 68 -8.89 23.46 1.57
N GLY A 69 -8.28 23.08 2.70
CA GLY A 69 -8.46 23.71 4.00
C GLY A 69 -9.84 23.55 4.64
N GLN A 70 -10.75 22.78 4.02
CA GLN A 70 -12.11 22.59 4.51
C GLN A 70 -12.16 21.53 5.62
N PRO A 71 -13.27 21.43 6.37
CA PRO A 71 -13.50 20.30 7.26
C PRO A 71 -13.49 18.97 6.50
N PHE A 72 -13.01 17.90 7.15
CA PHE A 72 -13.04 16.57 6.55
C PHE A 72 -14.47 16.14 6.20
N ILE A 73 -14.61 15.55 5.01
CA ILE A 73 -15.87 14.96 4.54
C ILE A 73 -16.33 13.87 5.51
N ASP A 74 -15.42 12.98 5.90
CA ASP A 74 -15.65 11.98 6.93
C ASP A 74 -15.05 12.43 8.27
N LYS A 75 -15.94 12.73 9.23
CA LYS A 75 -15.58 13.21 10.56
C LYS A 75 -15.24 12.09 11.54
N THR A 76 -15.30 10.83 11.13
CA THR A 76 -15.18 9.65 12.01
C THR A 76 -13.78 9.03 11.97
N ILE A 77 -13.09 9.10 10.84
CA ILE A 77 -11.81 8.42 10.62
C ILE A 77 -10.72 8.92 11.57
N ILE A 78 -10.51 10.23 11.67
CA ILE A 78 -9.46 10.80 12.54
C ILE A 78 -9.75 10.52 14.03
N PRO A 79 -10.97 10.73 14.55
CA PRO A 79 -11.29 10.33 15.93
C PRO A 79 -11.08 8.85 16.21
N ALA A 80 -11.52 7.96 15.32
CA ALA A 80 -11.33 6.52 15.49
C ALA A 80 -9.85 6.14 15.53
N LEU A 81 -9.04 6.73 14.65
CA LEU A 81 -7.59 6.52 14.64
C LEU A 81 -6.92 7.06 15.91
N ARG A 82 -7.37 8.20 16.43
CA ARG A 82 -6.87 8.73 17.73
C ARG A 82 -7.14 7.77 18.87
N THR A 83 -8.33 7.16 18.92
CA THR A 83 -8.66 6.14 19.93
C THR A 83 -7.75 4.92 19.83
N LEU A 84 -7.41 4.49 18.61
CA LEU A 84 -6.57 3.32 18.38
C LEU A 84 -5.06 3.61 18.42
N ALA A 85 -4.65 4.88 18.32
CA ALA A 85 -3.25 5.28 18.21
C ALA A 85 -2.33 4.71 19.30
N PRO A 86 -2.73 4.62 20.59
CA PRO A 86 -1.89 4.03 21.64
C PRO A 86 -1.56 2.55 21.41
N GLU A 87 -2.39 1.83 20.67
CA GLU A 87 -2.22 0.39 20.39
C GLU A 87 -1.50 0.11 19.06
N LEU A 88 -1.20 1.15 18.27
CA LEU A 88 -0.62 1.02 16.94
C LEU A 88 0.85 1.47 16.94
N PRO A 89 1.79 0.56 17.29
CA PRO A 89 3.20 0.88 17.22
C PRO A 89 3.57 1.21 15.77
N ASN A 90 4.31 2.30 15.57
CA ASN A 90 4.73 2.82 14.27
C ASN A 90 3.64 3.51 13.43
N LEU A 91 2.50 3.91 14.00
CA LEU A 91 1.45 4.65 13.27
C LEU A 91 2.00 5.87 12.52
N ASN A 92 2.84 6.70 13.16
CA ASN A 92 3.47 7.85 12.51
C ASN A 92 4.38 7.44 11.34
N LEU A 93 5.10 6.33 11.47
CA LEU A 93 5.94 5.81 10.38
C LEU A 93 5.08 5.36 9.19
N MET A 94 3.94 4.71 9.47
CA MET A 94 2.99 4.31 8.42
C MET A 94 2.39 5.53 7.70
N ILE A 95 2.00 6.56 8.44
CA ILE A 95 1.48 7.81 7.89
C ILE A 95 2.56 8.49 7.02
N SER A 96 3.79 8.60 7.54
CA SER A 96 4.92 9.17 6.82
C SER A 96 5.22 8.43 5.51
N ALA A 97 5.28 7.09 5.56
CA ALA A 97 5.53 6.26 4.38
C ALA A 97 4.40 6.37 3.35
N MET A 98 3.14 6.40 3.82
CA MET A 98 1.97 6.59 2.96
C MET A 98 2.05 7.92 2.21
N PHE A 99 2.34 9.03 2.89
CA PHE A 99 2.42 10.35 2.24
C PHE A 99 3.68 10.54 1.39
N HIS A 100 4.79 9.87 1.70
CA HIS A 100 5.92 9.76 0.76
C HIS A 100 5.49 9.10 -0.55
N GLY A 101 4.77 7.98 -0.47
CA GLY A 101 4.21 7.30 -1.63
C GLY A 101 3.22 8.18 -2.38
N ALA A 102 2.32 8.87 -1.69
CA ALA A 102 1.35 9.78 -2.28
C ALA A 102 2.04 10.93 -3.02
N ALA A 103 3.03 11.59 -2.41
CA ALA A 103 3.79 12.67 -3.03
C ALA A 103 4.48 12.20 -4.34
N GLN A 104 4.99 10.97 -4.36
CA GLN A 104 5.58 10.40 -5.57
C GLN A 104 4.53 10.07 -6.63
N GLY A 105 3.39 9.51 -6.22
CA GLY A 105 2.26 9.24 -7.12
C GLY A 105 1.74 10.51 -7.77
N TRP A 106 1.55 11.57 -6.99
CA TRP A 106 1.09 12.87 -7.48
C TRP A 106 2.07 13.48 -8.49
N LYS A 107 3.39 13.45 -8.25
CA LYS A 107 4.37 13.93 -9.25
C LYS A 107 4.25 13.25 -10.60
N ILE A 108 3.95 11.95 -10.61
CA ILE A 108 3.76 11.19 -11.86
C ILE A 108 2.42 11.57 -12.47
N PHE A 109 1.37 11.68 -11.67
CA PHE A 109 0.02 12.02 -12.11
C PHE A 109 -0.09 13.44 -12.68
N THR A 110 0.70 14.38 -12.17
CA THR A 110 0.66 15.80 -12.56
C THR A 110 1.87 16.20 -13.40
N SER A 111 2.55 15.27 -14.05
CA SER A 111 3.79 15.55 -14.76
C SER A 111 3.61 16.55 -15.92
N GLU A 112 2.44 16.59 -16.53
CA GLU A 112 2.09 17.55 -17.58
C GLU A 112 2.03 19.01 -17.07
N TYR A 113 1.87 19.20 -15.76
CA TYR A 113 1.88 20.50 -15.12
C TYR A 113 3.29 20.94 -14.70
N ALA A 114 4.35 20.15 -14.94
CA ALA A 114 5.68 20.57 -14.55
C ALA A 114 6.04 21.93 -15.21
N ASP A 115 6.68 22.81 -14.42
CA ASP A 115 7.15 24.12 -14.87
C ASP A 115 8.45 23.97 -15.69
N ASP A 116 8.32 23.30 -16.84
CA ASP A 116 9.40 23.05 -17.79
C ASP A 116 8.97 23.48 -19.20
N PRO A 117 9.26 24.74 -19.58
CA PRO A 117 8.87 25.27 -20.89
C PRO A 117 9.65 24.63 -22.05
N LEU A 118 10.74 23.89 -21.78
CA LEU A 118 11.51 23.20 -22.81
C LEU A 118 10.99 21.80 -23.11
N ASN A 119 10.15 21.25 -22.23
CA ASN A 119 9.53 19.94 -22.42
C ASN A 119 8.19 20.08 -23.15
N PRO A 120 8.06 19.59 -24.39
CA PRO A 120 6.82 19.71 -25.17
C PRO A 120 5.64 18.92 -24.57
N ALA A 121 5.88 18.03 -23.60
CA ALA A 121 4.83 17.35 -22.86
C ALA A 121 4.25 18.18 -21.70
N CYS A 122 4.85 19.32 -21.37
CA CYS A 122 4.43 20.19 -20.28
C CYS A 122 3.55 21.34 -20.77
N ILE A 123 2.53 21.68 -20.01
CA ILE A 123 1.64 22.82 -20.25
C ILE A 123 2.43 24.14 -20.31
N ALA A 124 3.52 24.25 -19.54
CA ALA A 124 4.42 25.40 -19.55
C ALA A 124 5.09 25.67 -20.92
N SER A 125 5.14 24.67 -21.81
CA SER A 125 5.69 24.85 -23.17
C SER A 125 4.69 25.46 -24.16
N LEU A 126 3.42 25.60 -23.77
CA LEU A 126 2.37 26.13 -24.65
C LEU A 126 2.50 27.64 -24.84
N LEU A 127 2.35 28.08 -26.08
CA LEU A 127 2.24 29.48 -26.43
C LEU A 127 0.90 30.07 -25.95
N PRO A 128 0.81 31.40 -25.71
CA PRO A 128 -0.43 32.05 -25.29
C PRO A 128 -1.63 31.76 -26.20
N GLU A 129 -1.41 31.67 -27.51
CA GLU A 129 -2.45 31.37 -28.49
C GLU A 129 -2.96 29.93 -28.37
N GLN A 130 -2.08 28.99 -28.01
CA GLN A 130 -2.44 27.59 -27.77
C GLN A 130 -3.20 27.44 -26.46
N LEU A 131 -2.78 28.15 -25.40
CA LEU A 131 -3.51 28.21 -24.14
C LEU A 131 -4.92 28.78 -24.33
N ALA A 132 -5.06 29.84 -25.13
CA ALA A 132 -6.37 30.42 -25.44
C ALA A 132 -7.29 29.46 -26.22
N LEU A 133 -6.73 28.69 -27.16
CA LEU A 133 -7.46 27.68 -27.92
C LEU A 133 -7.90 26.50 -27.04
N LEU A 134 -7.00 26.02 -26.17
CA LEU A 134 -7.18 24.84 -25.33
C LEU A 134 -7.89 25.16 -24.00
N GLY A 135 -8.02 26.43 -23.61
CA GLY A 135 -8.65 26.87 -22.36
C GLY A 135 -10.16 26.60 -22.24
N ARG A 136 -10.72 25.76 -23.11
CA ARG A 136 -12.08 25.24 -23.04
C ARG A 136 -12.14 23.77 -22.61
N ILE A 137 -10.98 23.15 -22.35
CA ILE A 137 -10.89 21.76 -21.92
C ILE A 137 -11.29 21.68 -20.44
N CYS A 138 -12.23 20.77 -20.16
CA CYS A 138 -12.67 20.46 -18.80
C CYS A 138 -11.62 19.65 -18.05
N MET A 139 -11.44 19.93 -16.76
CA MET A 139 -10.57 19.17 -15.87
C MET A 139 -10.93 17.68 -15.79
N THR A 140 -12.22 17.36 -15.92
CA THR A 140 -12.69 15.98 -15.94
C THR A 140 -13.36 15.68 -17.27
N ASN A 141 -13.20 14.42 -17.70
CA ASN A 141 -13.85 13.89 -18.89
C ASN A 141 -15.22 13.27 -18.57
N ASP A 142 -15.78 13.54 -17.39
CA ASP A 142 -16.98 12.88 -16.83
C ASP A 142 -18.16 12.93 -17.84
N SER A 143 -18.35 14.06 -18.53
CA SER A 143 -19.40 14.25 -19.55
C SER A 143 -19.27 13.32 -20.75
N ASN A 144 -18.04 13.07 -21.22
CA ASN A 144 -17.80 12.19 -22.37
C ASN A 144 -17.81 10.72 -21.95
N GLU A 145 -17.34 10.41 -20.74
CA GLU A 145 -17.37 9.06 -20.17
C GLU A 145 -18.80 8.55 -19.99
N GLY A 146 -19.72 9.40 -19.49
CA GLY A 146 -21.15 9.04 -19.38
C GLY A 146 -21.81 8.81 -20.73
N GLY A 147 -21.49 9.64 -21.73
CA GLY A 147 -21.99 9.49 -23.10
C GLY A 147 -21.53 8.19 -23.75
N LEU A 148 -20.22 7.91 -23.71
CA LEU A 148 -19.65 6.69 -24.27
C LEU A 148 -20.09 5.43 -23.50
N GLY A 149 -20.19 5.50 -22.18
CA GLY A 149 -20.70 4.42 -21.34
C GLY A 149 -22.15 4.05 -21.66
N SER A 150 -23.01 5.05 -21.89
CA SER A 150 -24.41 4.83 -22.27
C SER A 150 -24.58 4.26 -23.69
N ILE A 151 -23.70 4.63 -24.63
CA ILE A 151 -23.70 4.07 -25.99
C ILE A 151 -23.16 2.64 -25.99
N SER A 152 -22.14 2.36 -25.19
CA SER A 152 -21.55 1.03 -25.02
C SER A 152 -22.55 0.05 -24.41
N THR A 153 -23.21 0.42 -23.30
CA THR A 153 -24.24 -0.41 -22.66
C THR A 153 -25.40 -0.70 -23.60
N ARG A 154 -25.92 0.30 -24.31
CA ARG A 154 -27.01 0.10 -25.30
C ARG A 154 -26.64 -0.84 -26.45
N LYS A 155 -25.40 -0.79 -26.94
CA LYS A 155 -24.93 -1.69 -28.01
C LYS A 155 -24.69 -3.12 -27.50
N LEU A 156 -24.14 -3.26 -26.29
CA LEU A 156 -23.86 -4.56 -25.66
C LEU A 156 -25.12 -5.27 -25.14
N ASP A 157 -26.12 -4.51 -24.70
CA ASP A 157 -27.44 -5.02 -24.33
C ASP A 157 -28.23 -5.50 -25.56
N ALA A 158 -28.08 -4.80 -26.70
CA ALA A 158 -28.68 -5.21 -27.96
C ALA A 158 -28.00 -6.43 -28.61
N SER A 159 -26.70 -6.66 -28.37
CA SER A 159 -25.95 -7.79 -28.93
C SER A 159 -26.00 -9.06 -28.04
N GLY A 160 -26.46 -8.95 -26.79
CA GLY A 160 -26.43 -10.04 -25.81
C GLY A 160 -25.02 -10.38 -25.30
N GLU A 161 -24.00 -9.63 -25.73
CA GLU A 161 -22.61 -9.83 -25.33
C GLU A 161 -22.37 -9.40 -23.88
N ALA A 162 -23.09 -8.39 -23.39
CA ALA A 162 -23.05 -8.00 -21.97
C ALA A 162 -23.38 -9.20 -21.05
N LYS A 163 -24.42 -9.96 -21.41
CA LYS A 163 -24.85 -11.14 -20.66
C LYS A 163 -23.81 -12.26 -20.71
N ARG A 164 -23.23 -12.52 -21.90
CA ARG A 164 -22.16 -13.53 -22.06
C ARG A 164 -20.91 -13.15 -21.28
N PHE A 165 -20.51 -11.89 -21.32
CA PHE A 165 -19.37 -11.38 -20.57
C PHE A 165 -19.60 -11.49 -19.06
N GLN A 166 -20.80 -11.15 -18.59
CA GLN A 166 -21.16 -11.28 -17.18
C GLN A 166 -21.16 -12.75 -16.71
N GLU A 167 -21.71 -13.66 -17.52
CA GLU A 167 -21.70 -15.11 -17.25
C GLU A 167 -20.27 -15.67 -17.21
N GLU A 168 -19.41 -15.25 -18.15
CA GLU A 168 -18.01 -15.66 -18.21
C GLU A 168 -17.18 -15.09 -17.05
N TYR A 169 -17.42 -13.83 -16.69
CA TYR A 169 -16.81 -13.19 -15.52
C TYR A 169 -17.18 -13.91 -14.22
N LEU A 170 -18.47 -14.25 -14.03
CA LEU A 170 -18.96 -15.04 -12.89
C LEU A 170 -18.36 -16.45 -12.87
N ARG A 171 -18.19 -17.09 -14.03
CA ARG A 171 -17.54 -18.40 -14.15
C ARG A 171 -16.09 -18.33 -13.69
N LEU A 172 -15.32 -17.37 -14.22
CA LEU A 172 -13.94 -17.15 -13.81
C LEU A 172 -13.86 -16.88 -12.30
N GLN A 173 -14.68 -15.99 -11.75
CA GLN A 173 -14.66 -15.70 -10.32
C GLN A 173 -14.85 -16.96 -9.45
N LYS A 174 -15.70 -17.90 -9.87
CA LYS A 174 -15.89 -19.20 -9.20
C LYS A 174 -14.66 -20.10 -9.33
N GLU A 175 -14.08 -20.23 -10.52
CA GLU A 175 -12.87 -21.04 -10.77
C GLU A 175 -11.68 -20.52 -9.93
N TRP A 176 -11.50 -19.21 -9.86
CA TRP A 176 -10.45 -18.59 -9.05
C TRP A 176 -10.69 -18.83 -7.55
N ALA A 177 -11.93 -18.77 -7.08
CA ALA A 177 -12.28 -19.10 -5.70
C ALA A 177 -12.04 -20.58 -5.36
N GLU A 178 -12.30 -21.50 -6.29
CA GLU A 178 -11.98 -22.93 -6.13
C GLU A 178 -10.48 -23.19 -6.13
N LEU A 179 -9.74 -22.56 -7.04
CA LEU A 179 -8.29 -22.69 -7.07
C LEU A 179 -7.64 -22.15 -5.79
N ALA A 180 -8.15 -21.03 -5.27
CA ALA A 180 -7.72 -20.48 -3.99
C ALA A 180 -8.01 -21.45 -2.83
N ARG A 181 -9.21 -22.04 -2.77
CA ARG A 181 -9.57 -23.07 -1.77
C ARG A 181 -8.63 -24.26 -1.83
N LYS A 182 -8.39 -24.80 -3.03
CA LYS A 182 -7.51 -25.95 -3.26
C LYS A 182 -6.06 -25.64 -2.87
N LYS A 183 -5.58 -24.43 -3.16
CA LYS A 183 -4.24 -23.97 -2.76
C LYS A 183 -4.10 -23.84 -1.24
N VAL A 184 -5.14 -23.39 -0.54
CA VAL A 184 -5.16 -23.33 0.93
C VAL A 184 -5.12 -24.74 1.52
N GLU A 185 -5.94 -25.67 1.01
CA GLU A 185 -5.95 -27.07 1.43
C GLU A 185 -4.60 -27.77 1.20
N ASP A 186 -4.02 -27.61 0.01
CA ASP A 186 -2.70 -28.19 -0.31
C ASP A 186 -1.59 -27.61 0.58
N THR A 187 -1.66 -26.31 0.88
CA THR A 187 -0.70 -25.66 1.79
C THR A 187 -0.87 -26.16 3.22
N ALA A 188 -2.11 -26.36 3.66
CA ALA A 188 -2.42 -26.91 4.99
C ALA A 188 -1.93 -28.35 5.12
N ARG A 189 -2.19 -29.19 4.10
CA ARG A 189 -1.71 -30.59 4.05
C ARG A 189 -0.18 -30.66 4.10
N LYS A 190 0.52 -29.91 3.23
CA LYS A 190 1.99 -29.87 3.23
C LYS A 190 2.57 -29.44 4.59
N LYS A 191 1.92 -28.47 5.25
CA LYS A 191 2.32 -28.04 6.61
C LYS A 191 2.08 -29.13 7.66
N ALA A 192 0.97 -29.86 7.56
CA ALA A 192 0.67 -30.98 8.45
C ALA A 192 1.69 -32.12 8.29
N ASP A 193 1.99 -32.49 7.04
CA ASP A 193 2.99 -33.51 6.72
C ASP A 193 4.39 -33.10 7.21
N GLU A 194 4.78 -31.82 7.02
CA GLU A 194 6.05 -31.29 7.52
C GLU A 194 6.11 -31.30 9.05
N LEU A 195 5.01 -30.95 9.75
CA LEU A 195 4.94 -31.02 11.20
C LEU A 195 5.06 -32.46 11.72
N GLN A 196 4.42 -33.41 11.06
CA GLN A 196 4.52 -34.83 11.41
C GLN A 196 5.93 -35.37 11.17
N TRP A 197 6.56 -35.01 10.05
CA TRP A 197 7.96 -35.34 9.76
C TRP A 197 8.91 -34.81 10.83
N LEU A 198 8.81 -33.52 11.14
CA LEU A 198 9.63 -32.90 12.17
C LEU A 198 9.36 -33.51 13.56
N SER A 199 8.11 -33.84 13.90
CA SER A 199 7.81 -34.54 15.16
C SER A 199 8.44 -35.93 15.23
N THR A 200 8.64 -36.61 14.10
CA THR A 200 9.19 -37.98 14.04
C THR A 200 10.71 -37.99 14.22
N ILE A 201 11.41 -36.99 13.68
CA ILE A 201 12.88 -36.91 13.79
C ILE A 201 13.32 -36.66 15.25
N GLY A 202 12.52 -35.93 16.03
CA GLY A 202 12.89 -35.52 17.39
C GLY A 202 14.08 -34.54 17.43
N ILE A 203 14.40 -34.06 18.63
CA ILE A 203 15.48 -33.09 18.84
C ILE A 203 16.73 -33.84 19.29
N VAL A 204 17.84 -33.63 18.58
CA VAL A 204 19.14 -34.18 18.97
C VAL A 204 19.99 -33.06 19.56
N VAL A 205 20.35 -33.21 20.84
CA VAL A 205 21.09 -32.19 21.61
C VAL A 205 22.56 -32.57 21.80
N ASP A 206 22.93 -33.82 21.49
CA ASP A 206 24.29 -34.33 21.66
C ASP A 206 25.24 -33.81 20.56
N GLN A 207 26.35 -33.20 20.99
CA GLN A 207 27.31 -32.55 20.11
C GLN A 207 28.02 -33.54 19.17
N ALA A 208 28.36 -34.74 19.65
CA ALA A 208 29.04 -35.75 18.84
C ALA A 208 28.12 -36.32 17.74
N SER A 209 26.81 -36.35 18.01
CA SER A 209 25.78 -36.77 17.06
C SER A 209 25.51 -35.69 16.01
N ILE A 210 25.46 -34.42 16.40
CA ILE A 210 25.28 -33.27 15.49
C ILE A 210 26.44 -33.18 14.48
N GLN A 211 27.69 -33.44 14.92
CA GLN A 211 28.87 -33.41 14.05
C GLN A 211 28.84 -34.44 12.91
N LYS A 212 28.07 -35.52 13.08
CA LYS A 212 27.95 -36.61 12.09
C LYS A 212 26.73 -36.44 11.16
N MET A 213 25.95 -35.38 11.32
CA MET A 213 24.75 -35.14 10.53
C MET A 213 25.06 -34.57 9.14
N THR A 214 24.25 -34.97 8.17
CA THR A 214 24.22 -34.35 6.84
C THR A 214 23.60 -32.95 6.90
N VAL A 215 23.90 -32.12 5.90
CA VAL A 215 23.33 -30.76 5.76
C VAL A 215 21.79 -30.76 5.78
N ALA A 216 21.15 -31.79 5.21
CA ALA A 216 19.69 -31.93 5.24
C ALA A 216 19.16 -32.17 6.66
N GLN A 217 19.81 -33.07 7.42
CA GLN A 217 19.47 -33.36 8.81
C GLN A 217 19.69 -32.13 9.71
N LEU A 218 20.77 -31.37 9.49
CA LEU A 218 21.03 -30.12 10.21
C LEU A 218 19.95 -29.05 9.95
N LYS A 219 19.45 -28.95 8.71
CA LYS A 219 18.33 -28.04 8.38
C LYS A 219 17.05 -28.43 9.09
N ASP A 220 16.74 -29.72 9.18
CA ASP A 220 15.57 -30.21 9.91
C ASP A 220 15.68 -29.99 11.42
N GLN A 221 16.86 -30.23 12.01
CA GLN A 221 17.15 -29.90 13.41
C GLN A 221 16.99 -28.40 13.68
N PHE A 222 17.51 -27.54 12.80
CA PHE A 222 17.36 -26.09 12.93
C PHE A 222 15.89 -25.64 12.89
N LYS A 223 15.07 -26.23 12.01
CA LYS A 223 13.62 -25.94 11.94
C LYS A 223 12.91 -26.31 13.24
N GLN A 224 13.22 -27.47 13.83
CA GLN A 224 12.65 -27.86 15.12
C GLN A 224 13.04 -26.91 16.25
N HIS A 225 14.33 -26.58 16.39
CA HIS A 225 14.81 -25.64 17.40
C HIS A 225 14.15 -24.26 17.25
N LYS A 226 13.96 -23.77 16.02
CA LYS A 226 13.24 -22.52 15.73
C LYS A 226 11.75 -22.59 16.12
N GLY A 227 11.11 -23.74 15.92
CA GLY A 227 9.73 -24.00 16.33
C GLY A 227 9.56 -23.89 17.85
N ILE A 228 10.46 -24.52 18.61
CA ILE A 228 10.48 -24.49 20.07
C ILE A 228 10.74 -23.09 20.59
N TYR A 229 11.71 -22.37 20.00
CA TYR A 229 12.00 -20.98 20.32
C TYR A 229 10.75 -20.10 20.16
N LYS A 230 9.97 -20.26 19.08
CA LYS A 230 8.70 -19.55 18.89
C LYS A 230 7.65 -19.90 19.95
N ILE A 231 7.55 -21.17 20.35
CA ILE A 231 6.62 -21.61 21.41
C ILE A 231 7.03 -21.02 22.76
N MET A 232 8.33 -21.02 23.07
CA MET A 232 8.88 -20.45 24.30
C MET A 232 8.62 -18.94 24.40
N ILE A 233 8.86 -18.18 23.31
CA ILE A 233 8.53 -16.75 23.26
C ILE A 233 7.05 -16.51 23.50
N LYS A 234 6.17 -17.30 22.88
CA LYS A 234 4.71 -17.16 23.05
C LYS A 234 4.24 -17.49 24.48
N ARG A 235 4.91 -18.42 25.18
CA ARG A 235 4.53 -18.89 26.53
C ARG A 235 5.19 -18.10 27.67
N ALA A 236 6.28 -17.38 27.40
CA ALA A 236 7.01 -16.62 28.42
C ALA A 236 7.38 -15.20 27.91
N PRO A 237 6.40 -14.28 27.75
CA PRO A 237 6.64 -12.92 27.27
C PRO A 237 7.53 -12.07 28.22
N GLN A 238 7.73 -12.52 29.46
CA GLN A 238 8.54 -11.85 30.49
C GLN A 238 10.05 -12.13 30.36
N VAL A 239 10.47 -13.08 29.51
CA VAL A 239 11.89 -13.33 29.24
C VAL A 239 12.32 -12.42 28.10
N HIS A 240 13.22 -11.47 28.40
CA HIS A 240 13.68 -10.49 27.43
C HIS A 240 14.26 -11.20 26.18
N PRO A 241 13.79 -10.87 24.95
CA PRO A 241 14.18 -11.58 23.71
C PRO A 241 15.69 -11.72 23.50
N TRP A 242 16.47 -10.82 24.09
CA TRP A 242 17.92 -10.75 23.98
C TRP A 242 18.66 -11.83 24.79
N ASP A 243 18.11 -12.34 25.90
CA ASP A 243 18.79 -13.36 26.70
C ASP A 243 18.65 -14.76 26.08
N LEU A 244 17.50 -15.05 25.47
CA LEU A 244 17.33 -16.25 24.64
C LEU A 244 18.08 -16.13 23.30
N SER A 245 18.19 -14.93 22.74
CA SER A 245 19.02 -14.65 21.55
C SER A 245 20.50 -14.93 21.81
N LYS A 246 21.05 -14.63 23.00
CA LYS A 246 22.44 -14.97 23.35
C LYS A 246 22.68 -16.49 23.35
N ILE A 247 21.76 -17.28 23.89
CA ILE A 247 21.86 -18.75 23.89
C ILE A 247 21.76 -19.28 22.45
N TYR A 248 20.80 -18.76 21.68
CA TYR A 248 20.60 -19.13 20.27
C TYR A 248 21.80 -18.76 19.40
N LYS A 249 22.39 -17.58 19.61
CA LYS A 249 23.57 -17.08 18.89
C LYS A 249 24.80 -17.93 19.21
N LYS A 250 24.97 -18.36 20.46
CA LYS A 250 26.03 -19.30 20.87
C LYS A 250 25.85 -20.68 20.22
N TYR A 251 24.61 -21.18 20.12
CA TYR A 251 24.28 -22.42 19.41
C TYR A 251 24.54 -22.32 17.89
N VAL A 252 24.16 -21.19 17.27
CA VAL A 252 24.38 -20.94 15.84
C VAL A 252 25.86 -20.74 15.53
N GLU A 253 26.64 -20.10 16.39
CA GLU A 253 28.10 -19.97 16.24
C GLU A 253 28.80 -21.33 16.34
N ILE A 254 28.36 -22.21 17.24
CA ILE A 254 28.86 -23.59 17.33
C ILE A 254 28.52 -24.34 16.04
N LEU A 255 27.27 -24.27 15.56
CA LEU A 255 26.85 -24.93 14.32
C LEU A 255 27.58 -24.38 13.08
N ALA A 256 27.78 -23.07 12.98
CA ALA A 256 28.50 -22.43 11.88
C ALA A 256 29.99 -22.82 11.84
N ARG A 257 30.63 -22.98 13.01
CA ARG A 257 31.98 -23.53 13.12
C ARG A 257 32.04 -24.98 12.66
N LEU A 258 31.07 -25.80 13.04
CA LEU A 258 31.01 -27.21 12.63
C LEU A 258 30.80 -27.37 11.12
N VAL A 259 29.92 -26.56 10.50
CA VAL A 259 29.71 -26.58 9.04
C VAL A 259 30.96 -26.17 8.27
N ASN A 260 31.73 -25.18 8.78
CA ASN A 260 32.99 -24.76 8.14
C ASN A 260 34.16 -25.74 8.34
N THR A 261 34.07 -26.69 9.27
CA THR A 261 35.14 -27.68 9.50
C THR A 261 35.00 -28.91 8.59
N VAL A 262 33.85 -29.11 7.94
CA VAL A 262 33.55 -30.27 7.07
C VAL A 262 33.91 -29.99 5.59
N HIS A 263 34.40 -28.78 5.26
CA HIS A 263 34.85 -28.38 3.92
C HIS A 263 36.38 -28.38 3.74
N HIS A 264 37.12 -29.04 4.63
CA HIS A 264 38.55 -29.34 4.46
C HIS A 264 38.80 -30.84 4.49
#